data_AF-A0A2Z7CA51-F1
#
_entry.id   AF-A0A2Z7CA51-F1
#
_cell.length_a   1.000
_cell.length_b   1.000
_cell.length_c   1.000
_cell.angle_alpha   90.00
_cell.angle_beta   90.00
_cell.angle_gamma   90.00
#
_symmetry.space_group_name_H-M   'P 1'
#
loop_
_entity.id
_entity.type
_entity.pdbx_description
1 polymer ?
#
loop_
_entity_poly.entity_id
_entity_poly.type
_entity_poly.pdbx_seq_one_letter_code
_entity_poly.pdbx_strand_id
1 'polypeptide(L)'
;MLSNIQTCTTAKEIWEKLVQICEGNEETKENKLTVALQKFELIKMKPEETMAEFDERFSSLVIELARLNKTYSNRELALKVMRALPKEWDVKTMAIRELKDLNKLELHDLFANLKAYEFELETKAEMEPSTSQPTKALAASIPDQNPCSTDSRSTDEMSKDAMALLIRKFGKFLRKQNSQPFSFNSPKKNFNNPSENKCYNCGRTGHFMDDCNRQKQDEKK
;
A
#
# COMPACT_ATOMS: atom_id res chain seq x y z
N MET A 1 2.52 -5.48 47.91
CA MET A 1 3.10 -6.51 47.02
C MET A 1 3.88 -7.56 47.80
N LEU A 2 4.90 -7.16 48.59
CA LEU A 2 5.73 -8.11 49.36
C LEU A 2 4.99 -8.84 50.50
N SER A 3 3.98 -8.20 51.12
CA SER A 3 3.16 -8.80 52.19
C SER A 3 2.37 -10.05 51.76
N ASN A 4 2.03 -10.18 50.47
CA ASN A 4 1.32 -11.34 49.93
C ASN A 4 2.24 -12.53 49.60
N ILE A 5 3.55 -12.30 49.60
CA ILE A 5 4.60 -13.25 49.23
C ILE A 5 5.30 -13.77 50.48
N GLN A 6 5.26 -13.00 51.57
CA GLN A 6 5.89 -13.33 52.86
C GLN A 6 5.37 -14.63 53.50
N THR A 7 4.18 -15.09 53.12
CA THR A 7 3.57 -16.34 53.59
C THR A 7 3.89 -17.54 52.71
N CYS A 8 4.53 -17.34 51.55
CA CYS A 8 4.90 -18.41 50.64
C CYS A 8 6.19 -19.09 51.14
N THR A 9 6.18 -20.42 51.17
CA THR A 9 7.30 -21.21 51.71
C THR A 9 8.18 -21.79 50.61
N THR A 10 7.66 -21.88 49.39
CA THR A 10 8.38 -22.42 48.23
C THR A 10 8.57 -21.37 47.14
N ALA A 11 9.66 -21.50 46.38
CA ALA A 11 9.92 -20.65 45.22
C ALA A 11 8.78 -20.73 44.18
N LYS A 12 8.12 -21.89 44.08
CA LYS A 12 6.95 -22.11 43.22
C LYS A 12 5.77 -21.24 43.63
N GLU A 13 5.40 -21.23 44.92
CA GLU A 13 4.30 -20.39 45.44
C GLU A 13 4.58 -18.89 45.25
N ILE A 14 5.82 -18.47 45.49
CA ILE A 14 6.25 -17.08 45.26
C ILE A 14 6.07 -16.69 43.80
N TRP A 15 6.50 -17.56 42.87
CA TRP A 15 6.35 -17.34 41.43
C TRP A 15 4.89 -17.29 41.00
N GLU A 16 4.07 -18.24 41.44
CA GLU A 16 2.63 -18.28 41.13
C GLU A 16 1.89 -17.03 41.65
N LYS A 17 2.21 -16.58 42.86
CA LYS A 17 1.67 -15.33 43.42
C LYS A 17 2.12 -14.09 42.66
N LEU A 18 3.38 -14.03 42.22
CA LEU A 18 3.87 -12.94 41.38
C LEU A 18 3.16 -12.90 40.03
N VAL A 19 3.01 -14.05 39.37
CA VAL A 19 2.23 -14.18 38.13
C VAL A 19 0.80 -13.71 38.35
N GLN A 20 0.17 -14.12 39.44
CA GLN A 20 -1.21 -13.71 39.77
C GLN A 20 -1.34 -12.20 40.02
N ILE A 21 -0.36 -11.56 40.68
CA ILE A 21 -0.36 -10.11 40.95
C ILE A 21 -0.08 -9.32 39.67
N CYS A 22 0.85 -9.79 38.84
CA CYS A 22 1.29 -9.06 37.64
C CYS A 22 0.35 -9.26 36.44
N GLU A 23 -0.17 -10.47 36.22
CA GLU A 23 -1.01 -10.80 35.06
C GLU A 23 -2.51 -10.84 35.41
N GLY A 24 -2.84 -11.06 36.68
CA GLY A 24 -4.19 -11.36 37.17
C GLY A 24 -4.39 -12.87 37.40
N ASN A 25 -5.51 -13.23 38.01
CA ASN A 25 -5.96 -14.63 38.06
C ASN A 25 -6.43 -15.10 36.67
N GLU A 26 -6.64 -16.42 36.51
CA GLU A 26 -7.03 -17.00 35.21
C GLU A 26 -8.34 -16.39 34.68
N GLU A 27 -9.33 -16.20 35.55
CA GLU A 27 -10.59 -15.53 35.23
C GLU A 27 -10.39 -14.11 34.66
N THR A 28 -9.43 -13.34 35.19
CA THR A 28 -9.09 -12.02 34.65
C THR A 28 -8.50 -12.13 33.24
N LYS A 29 -7.68 -13.17 32.97
CA LYS A 29 -7.12 -13.40 31.64
C LYS A 29 -8.21 -13.80 30.64
N GLU A 30 -9.10 -14.69 31.02
CA GLU A 30 -10.25 -15.11 30.19
C GLU A 30 -11.18 -13.93 29.88
N ASN A 31 -11.47 -13.08 30.87
CA ASN A 31 -12.27 -11.87 30.66
C ASN A 31 -11.57 -10.88 29.71
N LYS A 32 -10.26 -10.64 29.89
CA LYS A 32 -9.46 -9.81 28.96
C LYS A 32 -9.48 -10.37 27.55
N LEU A 33 -9.31 -11.69 27.40
CA LEU A 33 -9.36 -12.36 26.10
C LEU A 33 -10.72 -12.20 25.44
N THR A 34 -11.81 -12.40 26.19
CA THR A 34 -13.17 -12.23 25.69
C THR A 34 -13.40 -10.81 25.18
N VAL A 35 -12.97 -9.80 25.93
CA VAL A 35 -13.08 -8.38 25.51
C VAL A 35 -12.22 -8.10 24.28
N ALA A 36 -10.99 -8.60 24.23
CA ALA A 36 -10.11 -8.43 23.07
C ALA A 36 -10.67 -9.10 21.80
N LEU A 37 -11.26 -10.29 21.94
CA LEU A 37 -11.95 -10.99 20.85
C LEU A 37 -13.14 -10.19 20.33
N GLN A 38 -13.96 -9.63 21.23
CA GLN A 38 -15.09 -8.78 20.82
C GLN A 38 -14.61 -7.53 20.08
N LYS A 39 -13.57 -6.86 20.57
CA LYS A 39 -12.94 -5.72 19.88
C LYS A 39 -12.43 -6.12 18.50
N PHE A 40 -11.81 -7.30 18.39
CA PHE A 40 -11.32 -7.81 17.11
C PHE A 40 -12.48 -8.07 16.17
N GLU A 41 -13.56 -8.68 16.66
CA GLU A 41 -14.70 -8.98 15.80
C GLU A 41 -15.41 -7.72 15.29
N LEU A 42 -15.52 -6.70 16.13
CA LEU A 42 -16.19 -5.44 15.82
C LEU A 42 -15.27 -4.40 15.15
N ILE A 43 -13.98 -4.70 14.96
CA ILE A 43 -13.05 -3.73 14.39
C ILE A 43 -13.49 -3.33 12.98
N LYS A 44 -13.63 -2.02 12.80
CA LYS A 44 -13.90 -1.35 11.53
C LYS A 44 -13.05 -0.09 11.46
N MET A 45 -12.63 0.27 10.26
CA MET A 45 -12.02 1.57 9.98
C MET A 45 -13.10 2.64 10.13
N LYS A 46 -12.77 3.73 10.82
CA LYS A 46 -13.69 4.86 10.99
C LYS A 46 -13.64 5.79 9.77
N PRO A 47 -14.69 6.59 9.48
CA PRO A 47 -14.71 7.45 8.30
C PRO A 47 -13.60 8.51 8.26
N GLU A 48 -13.21 9.03 9.41
CA GLU A 48 -12.18 10.08 9.55
C GLU A 48 -10.79 9.52 9.92
N GLU A 49 -10.67 8.20 10.05
CA GLU A 49 -9.43 7.53 10.41
C GLU A 49 -8.60 7.25 9.16
N THR A 50 -7.33 7.62 9.18
CA THR A 50 -6.40 7.31 8.09
C THR A 50 -6.02 5.83 8.09
N MET A 51 -5.56 5.30 6.95
CA MET A 51 -5.09 3.91 6.88
C MET A 51 -3.93 3.64 7.86
N ALA A 52 -3.10 4.65 8.16
CA ALA A 52 -2.01 4.53 9.12
C ALA A 52 -2.49 4.38 10.57
N GLU A 53 -3.48 5.17 10.98
CA GLU A 53 -4.10 5.06 12.31
C GLU A 53 -4.85 3.73 12.46
N PHE A 54 -5.55 3.30 11.41
CA PHE A 54 -6.23 2.02 11.39
C PHE A 54 -5.26 0.84 11.51
N ASP A 55 -4.12 0.88 10.80
CA ASP A 55 -3.05 -0.11 10.92
C ASP A 55 -2.53 -0.19 12.35
N GLU A 56 -2.16 0.94 12.96
CA GLU A 56 -1.65 0.96 14.34
C GLU A 56 -2.65 0.34 15.33
N ARG A 57 -3.93 0.69 15.20
CA ARG A 57 -5.01 0.19 16.06
C ARG A 57 -5.26 -1.30 15.85
N PHE A 58 -5.25 -1.77 14.60
CA PHE A 58 -5.41 -3.19 14.28
C PHE A 58 -4.21 -4.01 14.76
N SER A 59 -2.99 -3.55 14.47
CA SER A 59 -1.73 -4.19 14.87
C SER A 59 -1.60 -4.28 16.39
N SER A 60 -1.94 -3.22 17.11
CA SER A 60 -1.97 -3.22 18.58
C SER A 60 -2.92 -4.27 19.15
N LEU A 61 -4.10 -4.44 18.53
CA LEU A 61 -5.08 -5.43 18.95
C LEU A 61 -4.63 -6.88 18.66
N VAL A 62 -3.97 -7.11 17.52
CA VAL A 62 -3.37 -8.42 17.21
C VAL A 62 -2.27 -8.77 18.21
N ILE A 63 -1.44 -7.79 18.60
CA ILE A 63 -0.42 -7.97 19.64
C ILE A 63 -1.06 -8.26 21.01
N GLU A 64 -2.14 -7.56 21.37
CA GLU A 64 -2.89 -7.82 22.60
C GLU A 64 -3.43 -9.27 22.63
N LEU A 65 -4.01 -9.74 21.53
CA LEU A 65 -4.52 -11.12 21.40
C LEU A 65 -3.38 -12.15 21.47
N ALA A 66 -2.25 -11.89 20.81
CA ALA A 66 -1.09 -12.77 20.86
C ALA A 66 -0.54 -12.92 22.29
N ARG A 67 -0.53 -11.84 23.08
CA ARG A 67 -0.17 -11.87 24.51
C ARG A 67 -1.14 -12.68 25.37
N LEU A 68 -2.38 -12.85 24.91
CA LEU A 68 -3.41 -13.67 25.55
C LEU A 68 -3.47 -15.09 24.92
N ASN A 69 -2.40 -15.52 24.26
CA ASN A 69 -2.25 -16.82 23.60
C ASN A 69 -3.24 -17.08 22.45
N LYS A 70 -3.85 -16.03 21.88
CA LYS A 70 -4.68 -16.12 20.67
C LYS A 70 -3.93 -15.57 19.47
N THR A 71 -3.48 -16.46 18.60
CA THR A 71 -2.82 -16.10 17.33
C THR A 71 -3.76 -16.32 16.15
N TYR A 72 -3.45 -15.65 15.04
CA TYR A 72 -4.18 -15.76 13.77
C TYR A 72 -3.19 -16.00 12.64
N SER A 73 -3.63 -16.74 11.63
CA SER A 73 -2.90 -16.89 10.39
C SER A 73 -2.91 -15.60 9.57
N ASN A 74 -1.93 -15.46 8.67
CA ASN A 74 -1.86 -14.35 7.71
C ASN A 74 -3.17 -14.19 6.92
N ARG A 75 -3.76 -15.32 6.50
CA ARG A 75 -5.04 -15.34 5.78
C ARG A 75 -6.18 -14.76 6.62
N GLU A 76 -6.30 -15.16 7.87
CA GLU A 76 -7.35 -14.67 8.77
C GLU A 76 -7.22 -13.17 9.02
N LEU A 77 -6.01 -12.69 9.29
CA LEU A 77 -5.73 -11.27 9.48
C LEU A 77 -6.04 -10.47 8.21
N ALA A 78 -5.57 -10.93 7.04
CA ALA A 78 -5.83 -10.25 5.78
C ALA A 78 -7.33 -10.15 5.47
N LEU A 79 -8.07 -11.25 5.65
CA LEU A 79 -9.54 -11.26 5.48
C LEU A 79 -10.25 -10.41 6.52
N LYS A 80 -9.69 -10.27 7.73
CA LYS A 80 -10.27 -9.40 8.76
C LYS A 80 -10.10 -7.94 8.39
N VAL A 81 -8.90 -7.52 7.98
CA VAL A 81 -8.63 -6.17 7.50
C VAL A 81 -9.54 -5.83 6.32
N MET A 82 -9.59 -6.67 5.28
CA MET A 82 -10.44 -6.42 4.11
C MET A 82 -11.93 -6.24 4.45
N ARG A 83 -12.45 -6.97 5.45
CA ARG A 83 -13.86 -6.85 5.90
C ARG A 83 -14.10 -5.64 6.81
N ALA A 84 -13.05 -5.11 7.43
CA ALA A 84 -13.11 -3.96 8.32
C ALA A 84 -13.02 -2.62 7.56
N LEU A 85 -12.59 -2.65 6.29
CA LEU A 85 -12.49 -1.46 5.45
C LEU A 85 -13.87 -0.98 4.95
N PRO A 86 -14.02 0.33 4.67
CA PRO A 86 -15.21 0.89 4.03
C PRO A 86 -15.42 0.36 2.60
N LYS A 87 -16.63 0.49 2.07
CA LYS A 87 -17.02 -0.06 0.74
C LYS A 87 -16.23 0.54 -0.42
N GLU A 88 -15.71 1.75 -0.24
CA GLU A 88 -14.85 2.46 -1.19
C GLU A 88 -13.57 1.68 -1.51
N TRP A 89 -13.19 0.72 -0.65
CA TRP A 89 -12.04 -0.15 -0.80
C TRP A 89 -12.35 -1.49 -1.49
N ASP A 90 -13.61 -1.78 -1.83
CA ASP A 90 -14.04 -3.08 -2.35
C ASP A 90 -13.26 -3.49 -3.61
N VAL A 91 -13.05 -2.57 -4.56
CA VAL A 91 -12.28 -2.84 -5.79
C VAL A 91 -10.84 -3.25 -5.45
N LYS A 92 -10.20 -2.53 -4.52
CA LYS A 92 -8.82 -2.81 -4.11
C LYS A 92 -8.72 -4.14 -3.37
N THR A 93 -9.64 -4.43 -2.45
CA THR A 93 -9.65 -5.67 -1.68
C THR A 93 -9.97 -6.89 -2.55
N MET A 94 -10.85 -6.76 -3.55
CA MET A 94 -11.08 -7.79 -4.57
C MET A 94 -9.82 -8.11 -5.36
N ALA A 95 -9.14 -7.07 -5.89
CA ALA A 95 -7.89 -7.26 -6.63
C ALA A 95 -6.81 -7.97 -5.79
N ILE A 96 -6.68 -7.63 -4.50
CA ILE A 96 -5.75 -8.31 -3.59
C ILE A 96 -6.13 -9.79 -3.42
N ARG A 97 -7.43 -10.11 -3.29
CA ARG A 97 -7.92 -11.48 -3.12
C ARG A 97 -7.65 -12.35 -4.35
N GLU A 98 -7.73 -11.77 -5.54
CA GLU A 98 -7.53 -12.49 -6.80
C GLU A 98 -6.06 -12.63 -7.17
N LEU A 99 -5.24 -11.61 -6.93
CA LEU A 99 -3.87 -11.54 -7.41
C LEU A 99 -2.82 -12.05 -6.41
N LYS A 100 -3.14 -12.09 -5.10
CA LYS A 100 -2.19 -12.46 -4.05
C LYS A 100 -2.57 -13.76 -3.33
N ASP A 101 -1.56 -14.54 -2.97
CA ASP A 101 -1.73 -15.66 -2.05
C ASP A 101 -1.85 -15.14 -0.60
N LEU A 102 -3.08 -15.13 -0.09
CA LEU A 102 -3.38 -14.63 1.26
C LEU A 102 -2.69 -15.42 2.39
N ASN A 103 -2.25 -16.66 2.14
CA ASN A 103 -1.54 -17.42 3.17
C ASN A 103 -0.10 -16.91 3.36
N LYS A 104 0.49 -16.31 2.31
CA LYS A 104 1.85 -15.77 2.31
C LYS A 104 1.89 -14.26 2.45
N LEU A 105 0.74 -13.59 2.39
CA LEU A 105 0.64 -12.14 2.50
C LEU A 105 0.78 -11.71 3.97
N GLU A 106 1.92 -11.15 4.32
CA GLU A 106 2.14 -10.60 5.66
C GLU A 106 1.26 -9.37 5.91
N LEU A 107 0.89 -9.15 7.18
CA LEU A 107 0.03 -8.03 7.57
C LEU A 107 0.65 -6.67 7.21
N HIS A 108 1.96 -6.54 7.40
CA HIS A 108 2.71 -5.35 7.03
C HIS A 108 2.61 -5.05 5.53
N ASP A 109 2.78 -6.05 4.67
CA ASP A 109 2.71 -5.88 3.21
C ASP A 109 1.30 -5.55 2.74
N LEU A 110 0.27 -6.08 3.41
CA LEU A 110 -1.11 -5.71 3.17
C LEU A 110 -1.32 -4.22 3.47
N PHE A 111 -0.95 -3.75 4.66
CA PHE A 111 -1.11 -2.35 5.02
C PHE A 111 -0.25 -1.40 4.19
N ALA A 112 0.97 -1.78 3.82
CA ALA A 112 1.79 -1.01 2.88
C ALA A 112 1.08 -0.83 1.53
N ASN A 113 0.43 -1.87 1.03
CA ASN A 113 -0.33 -1.82 -0.23
C ASN A 113 -1.58 -0.93 -0.12
N LEU A 114 -2.27 -0.98 1.03
CA LEU A 114 -3.46 -0.17 1.29
C LEU A 114 -3.10 1.31 1.46
N LYS A 115 -2.04 1.65 2.20
CA LYS A 115 -1.52 3.02 2.33
C LYS A 115 -1.10 3.62 0.99
N ALA A 116 -0.46 2.82 0.13
CA ALA A 116 -0.12 3.27 -1.22
C ALA A 116 -1.36 3.62 -2.04
N TYR A 117 -2.44 2.85 -1.90
CA TYR A 117 -3.70 3.13 -2.58
C TYR A 117 -4.45 4.34 -1.99
N GLU A 118 -4.39 4.56 -0.67
CA GLU A 118 -4.91 5.78 -0.04
C GLU A 118 -4.31 7.03 -0.66
N PHE A 119 -2.99 7.04 -0.86
CA PHE A 119 -2.28 8.14 -1.49
C PHE A 119 -2.72 8.36 -2.95
N GLU A 120 -2.93 7.27 -3.71
CA GLU A 120 -3.46 7.37 -5.07
C GLU A 120 -4.86 7.98 -5.10
N LEU A 121 -5.73 7.63 -4.14
CA LEU A 121 -7.08 8.22 -4.02
C LEU A 121 -7.03 9.71 -3.71
N GLU A 122 -6.20 10.12 -2.75
CA GLU A 122 -6.04 11.54 -2.38
C GLU A 122 -5.56 12.37 -3.59
N THR A 123 -4.56 11.87 -4.33
CA THR A 123 -4.06 12.57 -5.52
C THR A 123 -5.09 12.69 -6.64
N LYS A 124 -6.04 11.76 -6.75
CA LYS A 124 -7.14 11.84 -7.72
C LYS A 124 -8.19 12.86 -7.28
N ALA A 125 -8.52 12.89 -5.99
CA ALA A 125 -9.47 13.86 -5.43
C ALA A 125 -8.96 15.31 -5.57
N GLU A 126 -7.65 15.55 -5.42
CA GLU A 126 -7.03 16.85 -5.67
C GLU A 126 -7.04 17.27 -7.16
N MET A 127 -7.19 16.31 -8.07
CA MET A 127 -7.13 16.53 -9.52
C MET A 127 -8.50 16.80 -10.15
N GLU A 128 -9.60 16.51 -9.45
CA GLU A 128 -10.97 16.86 -9.86
C GLU A 128 -11.20 18.36 -9.64
N PRO A 129 -11.18 19.20 -10.70
CA PRO A 129 -11.55 20.59 -10.55
C PRO A 129 -13.06 20.61 -10.31
N SER A 130 -13.49 21.19 -9.20
CA SER A 130 -14.88 21.51 -8.89
C SER A 130 -15.59 22.04 -10.14
N THR A 131 -16.27 21.16 -10.89
CA THR A 131 -16.98 21.55 -12.11
C THR A 131 -18.37 22.03 -11.71
N SER A 132 -18.43 23.02 -10.84
CA SER A 132 -19.59 23.90 -10.71
C SER A 132 -19.36 25.12 -11.60
N GLN A 133 -19.24 24.90 -12.91
CA GLN A 133 -19.55 25.97 -13.84
C GLN A 133 -21.09 26.09 -13.91
N PRO A 134 -21.69 27.23 -13.52
CA PRO A 134 -23.10 27.44 -13.77
C PRO A 134 -23.27 27.61 -15.28
N THR A 135 -23.88 26.64 -15.93
CA THR A 135 -24.36 26.77 -17.31
C THR A 135 -25.40 27.90 -17.34
N LYS A 136 -24.96 29.12 -17.64
CA LYS A 136 -25.85 30.20 -18.07
C LYS A 136 -26.39 29.79 -19.43
N ALA A 137 -27.62 29.27 -19.43
CA ALA A 137 -28.40 29.04 -20.63
C ALA A 137 -28.62 30.38 -21.35
N LEU A 138 -27.98 30.55 -22.51
CA LEU A 138 -28.38 31.53 -23.51
C LEU A 138 -29.20 30.78 -24.56
N ALA A 139 -30.52 30.87 -24.42
CA ALA A 139 -31.47 30.37 -25.39
C ALA A 139 -31.37 31.22 -26.66
N ALA A 140 -30.90 30.62 -27.75
CA ALA A 140 -31.05 31.13 -29.10
C ALA A 140 -31.81 30.09 -29.91
N SER A 141 -33.03 30.44 -30.29
CA SER A 141 -33.97 29.62 -31.05
C SER A 141 -33.57 29.57 -32.52
N ILE A 142 -33.38 28.37 -33.10
CA ILE A 142 -33.56 28.09 -34.54
C ILE A 142 -34.12 26.65 -34.69
N PRO A 143 -35.16 26.39 -35.51
CA PRO A 143 -35.88 25.12 -35.54
C PRO A 143 -35.28 24.08 -36.51
N ASP A 144 -35.49 22.82 -36.12
CA ASP A 144 -35.67 21.57 -36.88
C ASP A 144 -34.85 21.29 -38.16
N GLN A 145 -34.05 20.22 -38.11
CA GLN A 145 -34.21 19.02 -38.96
C GLN A 145 -33.37 17.81 -38.46
N ASN A 146 -34.01 16.64 -38.48
CA ASN A 146 -33.64 15.26 -38.04
C ASN A 146 -32.68 14.55 -39.05
N PRO A 147 -32.28 13.26 -38.96
CA PRO A 147 -31.98 12.31 -37.84
C PRO A 147 -30.64 11.50 -38.01
N CYS A 148 -30.34 10.62 -37.03
CA CYS A 148 -29.85 9.22 -37.20
C CYS A 148 -28.38 8.86 -36.84
N SER A 149 -28.26 8.08 -35.76
CA SER A 149 -27.48 6.83 -35.56
C SER A 149 -26.00 6.81 -35.10
N THR A 150 -25.84 6.01 -34.02
CA THR A 150 -24.81 5.00 -33.70
C THR A 150 -23.39 5.39 -33.25
N ASP A 151 -23.19 5.19 -31.94
CA ASP A 151 -22.23 4.25 -31.30
C ASP A 151 -20.73 4.60 -31.13
N SER A 152 -20.22 4.12 -29.99
CA SER A 152 -18.83 3.81 -29.61
C SER A 152 -17.88 4.87 -29.00
N ARG A 153 -17.55 4.58 -27.73
CA ARG A 153 -16.28 4.72 -26.97
C ARG A 153 -15.07 5.43 -27.62
N SER A 154 -14.42 6.30 -26.83
CA SER A 154 -12.96 6.45 -26.73
C SER A 154 -12.62 7.01 -25.33
N THR A 155 -12.10 6.20 -24.39
CA THR A 155 -10.69 6.02 -24.01
C THR A 155 -9.94 7.33 -23.69
N ASP A 156 -9.67 7.52 -22.40
CA ASP A 156 -8.82 8.52 -21.77
C ASP A 156 -7.52 8.79 -22.53
N GLU A 157 -7.39 10.00 -23.08
CA GLU A 157 -6.10 10.57 -23.43
C GLU A 157 -5.66 11.52 -22.30
N MET A 158 -5.06 10.95 -21.26
CA MET A 158 -4.45 11.75 -20.19
C MET A 158 -3.29 12.56 -20.79
N SER A 159 -3.38 13.89 -20.72
CA SER A 159 -2.43 14.81 -21.35
C SER A 159 -0.98 14.50 -20.95
N LYS A 160 -0.07 14.52 -21.92
CA LYS A 160 1.38 14.33 -21.74
C LYS A 160 1.96 15.28 -20.67
N ASP A 161 1.36 16.45 -20.50
CA ASP A 161 1.73 17.41 -19.48
C ASP A 161 1.40 16.93 -18.06
N ALA A 162 0.29 16.21 -17.88
CA ALA A 162 -0.07 15.60 -16.60
C ALA A 162 0.93 14.49 -16.22
N MET A 163 1.35 13.67 -17.19
CA MET A 163 2.41 12.68 -16.95
C MET A 163 3.77 13.33 -16.65
N ALA A 164 4.13 14.43 -17.33
CA ALA A 164 5.35 15.16 -17.06
C ALA A 164 5.37 15.79 -15.65
N LEU A 165 4.23 16.30 -15.18
CA LEU A 165 4.08 16.83 -13.82
C LEU A 165 4.18 15.73 -12.75
N LEU A 166 3.62 14.54 -13.00
CA LEU A 166 3.75 13.38 -12.11
C LEU A 166 5.21 12.94 -12.00
N ILE A 167 5.91 12.74 -13.13
CA ILE A 167 7.32 12.33 -13.15
C ILE A 167 8.20 13.36 -12.41
N ARG A 168 7.90 14.66 -12.56
CA ARG A 168 8.62 15.75 -11.90
C ARG A 168 8.35 15.83 -10.39
N LYS A 169 7.17 15.42 -9.89
CA LYS A 169 6.84 15.38 -8.45
C LYS A 169 7.45 14.13 -7.79
N PHE A 170 7.41 12.98 -8.44
CA PHE A 170 8.08 11.74 -8.00
C PHE A 170 9.61 11.90 -7.89
N GLY A 171 10.26 12.56 -8.85
CA GLY A 171 11.70 12.81 -8.81
C GLY A 171 12.15 13.72 -7.65
N LYS A 172 11.28 14.58 -7.14
CA LYS A 172 11.57 15.44 -5.97
C LYS A 172 11.51 14.67 -4.66
N PHE A 173 10.63 13.68 -4.55
CA PHE A 173 10.50 12.84 -3.36
C PHE A 173 11.72 11.91 -3.19
N LEU A 174 12.20 11.31 -4.28
CA LEU A 174 13.42 10.47 -4.27
C LEU A 174 14.69 11.25 -3.90
N ARG A 175 14.75 12.57 -4.15
CA ARG A 175 15.87 13.43 -3.70
C ARG A 175 15.79 13.81 -2.23
N LYS A 176 14.61 13.79 -1.60
CA LYS A 176 14.43 14.26 -0.22
C LYS A 176 14.69 13.18 0.83
N GLN A 177 14.73 11.90 0.45
CA GLN A 177 15.04 10.79 1.37
C GLN A 177 16.48 10.27 1.31
N ASN A 178 17.35 10.79 0.43
CA ASN A 178 18.75 10.33 0.35
C ASN A 178 19.74 11.49 0.43
N SER A 179 20.16 11.82 1.65
CA SER A 179 21.37 12.59 1.92
C SER A 179 22.19 11.95 3.04
N GLN A 180 22.63 10.71 2.82
CA GLN A 180 23.91 10.13 3.29
C GLN A 180 24.34 9.07 2.24
N PRO A 181 25.62 9.03 1.81
CA PRO A 181 26.01 8.35 0.58
C PRO A 181 26.28 6.87 0.81
N PHE A 182 25.28 6.02 0.53
CA PHE A 182 25.51 4.59 0.43
C PHE A 182 26.06 4.24 -0.96
N SER A 183 27.37 4.06 -1.00
CA SER A 183 28.05 3.30 -2.06
C SER A 183 27.51 1.87 -2.06
N PHE A 184 26.85 1.47 -3.15
CA PHE A 184 26.61 0.06 -3.43
C PHE A 184 26.91 -0.26 -4.89
N ASN A 185 27.94 -1.10 -5.05
CA ASN A 185 28.19 -1.94 -6.20
C ASN A 185 26.87 -2.52 -6.72
N SER A 186 26.56 -2.25 -7.98
CA SER A 186 25.45 -2.89 -8.67
C SER A 186 25.77 -4.37 -8.92
N PRO A 187 24.83 -5.31 -8.69
CA PRO A 187 25.01 -6.71 -9.04
C PRO A 187 25.01 -6.86 -10.57
N LYS A 188 26.10 -7.42 -11.10
CA LYS A 188 26.21 -7.81 -12.51
C LYS A 188 25.14 -8.85 -12.84
N LYS A 189 24.11 -8.45 -13.60
CA LYS A 189 23.29 -9.40 -14.34
C LYS A 189 24.12 -9.91 -15.53
N ASN A 190 24.55 -11.15 -15.43
CA ASN A 190 25.12 -11.91 -16.53
C ASN A 190 24.04 -12.11 -17.61
N PHE A 191 24.16 -11.39 -18.72
CA PHE A 191 23.61 -11.83 -20.00
C PHE A 191 24.76 -12.38 -20.83
N ASN A 192 24.66 -13.68 -21.13
CA ASN A 192 25.57 -14.41 -21.97
C ASN A 192 25.52 -13.93 -23.44
N ASN A 193 26.68 -14.03 -24.10
CA ASN A 193 26.99 -13.92 -25.54
C ASN A 193 27.17 -12.51 -26.17
N PRO A 194 28.43 -12.04 -26.37
CA PRO A 194 28.79 -10.74 -26.95
C PRO A 194 28.94 -10.70 -28.49
N SER A 195 28.27 -11.57 -29.26
CA SER A 195 28.70 -11.84 -30.64
C SER A 195 27.93 -11.14 -31.77
N GLU A 196 26.75 -10.53 -31.55
CA GLU A 196 25.92 -10.05 -32.68
C GLU A 196 25.41 -8.61 -32.61
N ASN A 197 25.47 -7.94 -31.46
CA ASN A 197 24.98 -6.55 -31.38
C ASN A 197 26.06 -5.55 -31.79
N LYS A 198 25.95 -5.08 -33.03
CA LYS A 198 26.76 -3.97 -33.57
C LYS A 198 26.20 -2.64 -33.08
N CYS A 199 27.09 -1.71 -32.75
CA CYS A 199 26.72 -0.33 -32.46
C CYS A 199 26.01 0.28 -33.67
N TYR A 200 24.77 0.73 -33.49
CA TYR A 200 23.97 1.36 -34.55
C TYR A 200 24.54 2.70 -35.07
N ASN A 201 25.54 3.26 -34.41
CA ASN A 201 26.23 4.47 -34.87
C ASN A 201 27.50 4.17 -35.68
N CYS A 202 28.32 3.18 -35.27
CA CYS A 202 29.62 2.93 -35.90
C CYS A 202 29.83 1.51 -36.46
N GLY A 203 28.83 0.64 -36.31
CA GLY A 203 28.85 -0.75 -36.81
C GLY A 203 29.77 -1.72 -36.07
N ARG A 204 30.51 -1.27 -35.05
CA ARG A 204 31.42 -2.13 -34.27
C ARG A 204 30.70 -2.82 -33.12
N THR A 205 31.05 -4.07 -32.84
CA THR A 205 30.55 -4.83 -31.69
C THR A 205 31.24 -4.39 -30.39
N GLY A 206 30.63 -4.70 -29.25
CA GLY A 206 31.21 -4.47 -27.91
C GLY A 206 30.77 -3.17 -27.22
N HIS A 207 29.93 -2.34 -27.84
CA HIS A 207 29.29 -1.18 -27.19
C HIS A 207 27.97 -0.83 -27.88
N PHE A 208 27.04 -0.19 -27.15
CA PHE A 208 25.77 0.32 -27.69
C PHE A 208 25.91 1.78 -28.16
N MET A 209 24.89 2.31 -28.85
CA MET A 209 24.91 3.68 -29.40
C MET A 209 25.23 4.74 -28.33
N ASP A 210 24.73 4.56 -27.11
CA ASP A 210 24.91 5.51 -26.00
C ASP A 210 26.36 5.60 -25.51
N ASP A 211 27.14 4.53 -25.67
CA ASP A 211 28.55 4.45 -25.28
C ASP A 211 29.50 4.69 -26.46
N CYS A 212 28.99 5.15 -27.61
CA CYS A 212 29.78 5.32 -28.81
C CYS A 212 30.56 6.64 -28.80
N ASN A 213 31.87 6.57 -28.64
CA ASN A 213 32.76 7.75 -28.66
C ASN A 213 33.06 8.29 -30.09
N ARG A 214 32.22 7.97 -31.09
CA ARG A 214 32.33 8.49 -32.46
C ARG A 214 31.18 9.44 -32.76
N GLN A 215 31.49 10.56 -33.42
CA GLN A 215 30.48 11.50 -33.88
C GLN A 215 29.46 10.80 -34.80
N LYS A 216 28.18 11.14 -34.64
CA LYS A 216 27.09 10.54 -35.42
C LYS A 216 27.36 10.73 -36.92
N GLN A 217 27.34 9.65 -37.69
CA GLN A 217 27.37 9.78 -39.14
C GLN A 217 25.96 10.13 -39.61
N ASP A 218 25.76 11.37 -40.03
CA ASP A 218 24.56 11.74 -40.78
C ASP A 218 24.63 11.05 -42.15
N GLU A 219 23.82 10.01 -42.34
CA GLU A 219 23.66 9.36 -43.64
C GLU A 219 23.12 10.39 -44.65
N LYS A 220 24.02 10.95 -45.47
CA LYS A 220 23.63 11.65 -46.69
C LYS A 220 23.15 10.60 -47.72
N LYS A 221 21.83 10.47 -47.75
CA LYS A 221 20.93 10.12 -48.87
C LYS A 221 21.23 8.89 -49.71
#